data_AF-A0AA35R372-F1
#
_entry.id   AF-A0AA35R372-F1
#
_cell.length_a   1.000
_cell.length_b   1.000
_cell.length_c   1.000
_cell.angle_alpha   90.00
_cell.angle_beta   90.00
_cell.angle_gamma   90.00
#
_symmetry.space_group_name_H-M   'P 1'
#
loop_
_entity.id
_entity.type
_entity.pdbx_description
1 polymer ?
#
loop_
_entity_poly.entity_id
_entity_poly.type
_entity_poly.pdbx_seq_one_letter_code
_entity_poly.pdbx_strand_id
1 'polypeptide(L)'
;MLVGGLWDCLLQGEGEEEEEEVTFVREVVAGCVRYQQLIKVVVSGFYRSPQGRSCLRADSCLYNVVCYLLLFRLQEIGPAQWRRLVLSLNTTKMYKFLSLTLSEDNLNGWITSEWYKVYDREFVDRSILSPLKSSHDELLTLVRELEEHLANKTQSKPAPKPPTEVAPFNLTKPQPRSLPTPEKIPGLKPHRPVPVSTYTRPAEQEKLAEAFRSNRLIAETTLEEARRTQFACATAEKSEKTKARMEEIVVRRVAELQFRPRRPEPVPVSVLEEGPPVKMNTAAVLREGARVQNELLLQEKRLASLEAGEKDSGEFTRWQEDMKQREAAERETEVERRHLEARLSYEDAIIAKESHLRHVQQRAQAMKEESQSLMQAYFAEREEERREMRRLVEAAAGQNAAKEARAQLQAMKKSIVEAVSEESRSLMARALEEAEEEMQCKAELIRQIRAMERVHVPRTKLVDLTQTGGQGLLVEMSVAELRERLGLLRVAEAQEEERRRRDIATSKQAKERLISETKESISRHRQEKSKETLNRQERDGDVFSRHRSQLRQKTVNHLQDRLQARRKERERLQSESQVRKGGGAARSQADSTTDTSQSITSTLLHC
;
A
#
# COMPACT_ATOMS: atom_id res chain seq x y z
N MET A 1 1.56 -46.73 10.71
CA MET A 1 1.07 -45.33 10.66
C MET A 1 -0.40 -45.27 10.24
N LEU A 2 -1.32 -45.89 11.00
CA LEU A 2 -2.77 -45.87 10.71
C LEU A 2 -3.63 -45.26 11.84
N VAL A 3 -3.01 -44.90 12.97
CA VAL A 3 -3.74 -44.76 14.25
C VAL A 3 -3.62 -43.37 14.89
N GLY A 4 -2.57 -42.59 14.60
CA GLY A 4 -2.27 -41.35 15.35
C GLY A 4 -3.36 -40.27 15.29
N GLY A 5 -3.90 -39.95 14.11
CA GLY A 5 -4.83 -38.82 13.95
C GLY A 5 -6.26 -39.05 14.44
N LEU A 6 -6.60 -40.25 14.93
CA LEU A 6 -7.93 -40.59 15.45
C LEU A 6 -7.95 -40.72 16.99
N TRP A 7 -6.78 -40.84 17.63
CA TRP A 7 -6.66 -40.95 19.09
C TRP A 7 -6.74 -39.60 19.80
N ASP A 8 -6.07 -38.56 19.27
CA ASP A 8 -5.99 -37.24 19.91
C ASP A 8 -7.34 -36.49 20.02
N CYS A 9 -8.37 -36.92 19.28
CA CYS A 9 -9.67 -36.25 19.22
C CYS A 9 -10.77 -36.93 20.07
N LEU A 10 -10.46 -38.07 20.71
CA LEU A 10 -11.43 -38.91 21.44
C LEU A 10 -11.05 -39.14 22.91
N LEU A 11 -9.91 -38.59 23.37
CA LEU A 11 -9.37 -38.76 24.73
C LEU A 11 -9.40 -37.45 25.53
N GLN A 12 -10.54 -36.76 25.50
CA GLN A 12 -10.82 -35.59 26.35
C GLN A 12 -12.21 -35.69 26.98
N GLY A 13 -12.30 -36.55 27.98
CA GLY A 13 -13.36 -36.69 28.96
C GLY A 13 -12.82 -37.49 30.16
N GLU A 14 -13.60 -37.57 31.22
CA GLU A 14 -13.40 -38.51 32.33
C GLU A 14 -14.78 -39.02 32.78
N GLY A 15 -15.09 -40.31 32.62
CA GLY A 15 -16.34 -40.90 33.12
C GLY A 15 -16.53 -42.38 32.77
N GLU A 16 -17.33 -43.11 33.55
CA GLU A 16 -17.52 -44.57 33.37
C GLU A 16 -18.21 -44.96 32.04
N GLU A 17 -18.94 -44.03 31.40
CA GLU A 17 -19.48 -44.20 30.04
C GLU A 17 -18.35 -44.42 28.98
N GLU A 18 -17.13 -43.99 29.27
CA GLU A 18 -15.98 -44.10 28.37
C GLU A 18 -15.44 -45.52 28.25
N GLU A 19 -15.68 -46.43 29.21
CA GLU A 19 -15.22 -47.83 29.06
C GLU A 19 -16.02 -48.56 27.97
N GLU A 20 -17.32 -48.30 27.85
CA GLU A 20 -18.17 -48.85 26.78
C GLU A 20 -17.80 -48.24 25.42
N GLU A 21 -17.54 -46.93 25.35
CA GLU A 21 -17.11 -46.29 24.10
C GLU A 21 -15.70 -46.74 23.68
N VAL A 22 -14.74 -46.84 24.61
CA VAL A 22 -13.37 -47.31 24.33
C VAL A 22 -13.36 -48.78 23.94
N THR A 23 -14.19 -49.64 24.54
CA THR A 23 -14.32 -51.04 24.11
C THR A 23 -14.96 -51.14 22.72
N PHE A 24 -16.02 -50.39 22.43
CA PHE A 24 -16.61 -50.32 21.08
C PHE A 24 -15.58 -49.84 20.04
N VAL A 25 -14.82 -48.78 20.31
CA VAL A 25 -13.77 -48.29 19.39
C VAL A 25 -12.67 -49.35 19.20
N ARG A 26 -12.26 -50.06 20.25
CA ARG A 26 -11.30 -51.18 20.14
C ARG A 26 -11.84 -52.32 19.27
N GLU A 27 -13.11 -52.70 19.42
CA GLU A 27 -13.76 -53.70 18.55
C GLU A 27 -13.81 -53.26 17.09
N VAL A 28 -14.17 -51.99 16.84
CA VAL A 28 -14.26 -51.42 15.49
C VAL A 28 -12.88 -51.43 14.82
N VAL A 29 -11.82 -51.03 15.54
CA VAL A 29 -10.44 -51.06 15.02
C VAL A 29 -9.96 -52.51 14.79
N ALA A 30 -10.23 -53.42 15.72
CA ALA A 30 -9.90 -54.84 15.56
C ALA A 30 -10.63 -55.48 14.36
N GLY A 31 -11.90 -55.14 14.15
CA GLY A 31 -12.69 -55.55 13.00
C GLY A 31 -12.17 -54.99 11.67
N CYS A 32 -11.76 -53.71 11.64
CA CYS A 32 -11.11 -53.09 10.48
C CYS A 32 -9.80 -53.81 10.08
N VAL A 33 -9.05 -54.34 11.05
CA VAL A 33 -7.84 -55.16 10.80
C VAL A 33 -8.23 -56.58 10.35
N ARG A 34 -9.20 -57.22 11.01
CA ARG A 34 -9.66 -58.58 10.70
C ARG A 34 -10.23 -58.71 9.28
N TYR A 35 -10.98 -57.72 8.81
CA TYR A 35 -11.60 -57.70 7.48
C TYR A 35 -10.90 -56.73 6.51
N GLN A 36 -9.64 -56.39 6.79
CA GLN A 36 -8.87 -55.42 6.00
C GLN A 36 -8.84 -55.74 4.51
N GLN A 37 -8.86 -57.02 4.12
CA GLN A 37 -8.82 -57.42 2.71
C GLN A 37 -10.12 -57.06 1.95
N LEU A 38 -11.29 -57.27 2.55
CA LEU A 38 -12.60 -56.86 1.98
C LEU A 38 -12.71 -55.33 1.88
N ILE A 39 -12.34 -54.63 2.95
CA ILE A 39 -12.37 -53.17 3.05
C ILE A 39 -11.43 -52.54 2.01
N LYS A 40 -10.22 -53.12 1.84
CA LYS A 40 -9.22 -52.65 0.88
C LYS A 40 -9.68 -52.81 -0.57
N VAL A 41 -10.46 -53.83 -0.92
CA VAL A 41 -11.08 -53.96 -2.25
C VAL A 41 -11.94 -52.72 -2.54
N VAL A 42 -12.89 -52.41 -1.64
CA VAL A 42 -13.82 -51.29 -1.78
C VAL A 42 -13.09 -49.94 -1.81
N VAL A 43 -12.23 -49.68 -0.82
CA VAL A 43 -11.54 -48.38 -0.69
C VAL A 43 -10.50 -48.17 -1.81
N SER A 44 -9.82 -49.23 -2.28
CA SER A 44 -8.91 -49.09 -3.43
C SER A 44 -9.65 -48.92 -4.75
N GLY A 45 -10.83 -49.53 -4.92
CA GLY A 45 -11.73 -49.28 -6.04
C GLY A 45 -12.26 -47.84 -6.05
N PHE A 46 -12.65 -47.31 -4.87
CA PHE A 46 -13.05 -45.91 -4.71
C PHE A 46 -11.96 -44.94 -5.19
N TYR A 47 -10.71 -45.11 -4.76
CA TYR A 47 -9.61 -44.27 -5.22
C TYR A 47 -9.20 -44.46 -6.69
N ARG A 48 -9.70 -45.50 -7.39
CA ARG A 48 -9.56 -45.67 -8.85
C ARG A 48 -10.70 -44.99 -9.62
N SER A 49 -11.91 -45.01 -9.04
CA SER A 49 -13.13 -44.39 -9.58
C SER A 49 -12.97 -42.87 -9.77
N PRO A 50 -13.60 -42.26 -10.79
CA PRO A 50 -13.57 -40.80 -11.01
C PRO A 50 -13.98 -39.99 -9.77
N GLN A 51 -14.92 -40.49 -8.98
CA GLN A 51 -15.43 -39.82 -7.78
C GLN A 51 -14.33 -39.69 -6.69
N GLY A 52 -13.60 -40.78 -6.41
CA GLY A 52 -12.57 -40.83 -5.38
C GLY A 52 -11.22 -40.21 -5.76
N ARG A 53 -10.96 -39.92 -7.05
CA ARG A 53 -9.79 -39.12 -7.48
C ARG A 53 -9.77 -37.71 -6.87
N SER A 54 -10.93 -37.19 -6.49
CA SER A 54 -11.08 -35.87 -5.86
C SER A 54 -10.93 -35.89 -4.33
N CYS A 55 -10.75 -37.07 -3.72
CA CYS A 55 -10.63 -37.25 -2.28
C CYS A 55 -9.17 -37.46 -1.86
N LEU A 56 -8.79 -36.95 -0.69
CA LEU A 56 -7.40 -37.00 -0.23
C LEU A 56 -7.04 -38.40 0.25
N ARG A 57 -5.78 -38.82 0.09
CA ARG A 57 -5.31 -40.13 0.61
C ARG A 57 -5.20 -40.17 2.14
N ALA A 58 -5.11 -39.01 2.80
CA ALA A 58 -5.20 -38.92 4.26
C ALA A 58 -6.54 -39.43 4.81
N ASP A 59 -7.63 -39.28 4.05
CA ASP A 59 -8.97 -39.75 4.43
C ASP A 59 -9.11 -41.28 4.37
N SER A 60 -8.09 -42.03 3.95
CA SER A 60 -8.19 -43.49 3.77
C SER A 60 -8.53 -44.22 5.06
N CYS A 61 -8.11 -43.73 6.23
CA CYS A 61 -8.50 -44.31 7.53
C CYS A 61 -10.00 -44.17 7.78
N LEU A 62 -10.56 -43.00 7.47
CA LEU A 62 -11.99 -42.71 7.61
C LEU A 62 -12.81 -43.62 6.70
N TYR A 63 -12.43 -43.75 5.42
CA TYR A 63 -13.14 -44.65 4.50
C TYR A 63 -13.03 -46.13 4.90
N ASN A 64 -11.91 -46.57 5.50
CA ASN A 64 -11.79 -47.94 6.02
C ASN A 64 -12.77 -48.19 7.18
N VAL A 65 -12.86 -47.26 8.14
CA VAL A 65 -13.77 -47.37 9.30
C VAL A 65 -15.23 -47.30 8.84
N VAL A 66 -15.61 -46.31 8.03
CA VAL A 66 -16.97 -46.19 7.47
C VAL A 66 -17.36 -47.43 6.67
N CYS A 67 -16.43 -48.01 5.90
CA CYS A 67 -16.67 -49.27 5.18
C CYS A 67 -16.90 -50.46 6.13
N TYR A 68 -16.09 -50.61 7.18
CA TYR A 68 -16.31 -51.68 8.17
C TYR A 68 -17.67 -51.55 8.87
N LEU A 69 -18.02 -50.35 9.33
CA LEU A 69 -19.29 -50.09 10.01
C LEU A 69 -20.48 -50.37 9.08
N LEU A 70 -20.41 -49.95 7.81
CA LEU A 70 -21.44 -50.20 6.79
C LEU A 70 -21.63 -51.70 6.49
N LEU A 71 -20.54 -52.48 6.43
CA LEU A 71 -20.61 -53.90 6.03
C LEU A 71 -20.95 -54.84 7.18
N PHE A 72 -20.55 -54.54 8.42
CA PHE A 72 -20.64 -55.48 9.55
C PHE A 72 -21.43 -54.98 10.76
N ARG A 73 -21.46 -53.67 11.05
CA ARG A 73 -22.12 -53.12 12.25
C ARG A 73 -23.41 -52.35 11.94
N LEU A 74 -23.86 -52.30 10.69
CA LEU A 74 -25.05 -51.55 10.27
C LEU A 74 -26.33 -51.97 11.02
N GLN A 75 -26.54 -53.28 11.20
CA GLN A 75 -27.69 -53.81 11.94
C GLN A 75 -27.62 -53.54 13.44
N GLU A 76 -26.42 -53.43 14.02
CA GLU A 76 -26.22 -53.13 15.45
C GLU A 76 -26.36 -51.62 15.75
N ILE A 77 -25.88 -50.77 14.85
CA ILE A 77 -25.96 -49.30 14.97
C ILE A 77 -27.38 -48.82 14.66
N GLY A 78 -28.07 -49.48 13.72
CA GLY A 78 -29.39 -49.10 13.24
C GLY A 78 -29.37 -47.89 12.29
N PRO A 79 -30.37 -47.76 11.41
CA PRO A 79 -30.38 -46.77 10.33
C PRO A 79 -30.41 -45.32 10.84
N ALA A 80 -31.08 -45.05 11.97
CA ALA A 80 -31.19 -43.71 12.54
C ALA A 80 -29.86 -43.18 13.09
N GLN A 81 -29.10 -44.03 13.81
CA GLN A 81 -27.80 -43.62 14.36
C GLN A 81 -26.72 -43.62 13.27
N TRP A 82 -26.79 -44.56 12.32
CA TRP A 82 -25.98 -44.52 11.09
C TRP A 82 -26.19 -43.22 10.32
N ARG A 83 -27.44 -42.78 10.15
CA ARG A 83 -27.79 -41.49 9.53
C ARG A 83 -27.15 -40.31 10.26
N ARG A 84 -27.23 -40.26 11.58
CA ARG A 84 -26.58 -39.20 12.39
C ARG A 84 -25.06 -39.19 12.21
N LEU A 85 -24.43 -40.37 12.18
CA LEU A 85 -22.98 -40.53 11.96
C LEU A 85 -22.55 -40.07 10.56
N VAL A 86 -23.29 -40.44 9.51
CA VAL A 86 -22.92 -40.03 8.14
C VAL A 86 -23.12 -38.52 7.92
N LEU A 87 -24.15 -37.92 8.54
CA LEU A 87 -24.43 -36.48 8.43
C LEU A 87 -23.48 -35.59 9.25
N SER A 88 -22.86 -36.10 10.34
CA SER A 88 -21.82 -35.37 11.07
C SER A 88 -20.48 -35.35 10.36
N LEU A 89 -20.23 -36.32 9.47
CA LEU A 89 -19.07 -36.37 8.59
C LEU A 89 -19.24 -35.45 7.36
N ASN A 90 -18.17 -35.30 6.57
CA ASN A 90 -18.19 -34.40 5.41
C ASN A 90 -19.14 -34.92 4.31
N THR A 91 -20.28 -34.24 4.13
CA THR A 91 -21.35 -34.55 3.17
C THR A 91 -20.83 -34.88 1.76
N THR A 92 -19.88 -34.09 1.24
CA THR A 92 -19.33 -34.29 -0.11
C THR A 92 -18.45 -35.53 -0.21
N LYS A 93 -17.70 -35.86 0.85
CA LYS A 93 -16.89 -37.08 0.92
C LYS A 93 -17.77 -38.33 1.08
N MET A 94 -18.80 -38.24 1.91
CA MET A 94 -19.70 -39.36 2.21
C MET A 94 -20.61 -39.69 1.04
N TYR A 95 -21.23 -38.70 0.39
CA TYR A 95 -22.01 -38.92 -0.83
C TYR A 95 -21.20 -39.66 -1.91
N LYS A 96 -19.98 -39.18 -2.22
CA LYS A 96 -19.10 -39.81 -3.23
C LYS A 96 -18.70 -41.24 -2.87
N PHE A 97 -18.47 -41.52 -1.59
CA PHE A 97 -18.12 -42.85 -1.14
C PHE A 97 -19.33 -43.79 -1.21
N LEU A 98 -20.42 -43.41 -0.56
CA LEU A 98 -21.63 -44.22 -0.45
C LEU A 98 -22.33 -44.45 -1.79
N SER A 99 -22.39 -43.45 -2.68
CA SER A 99 -22.95 -43.64 -4.04
C SER A 99 -22.16 -44.65 -4.89
N LEU A 100 -20.86 -44.82 -4.65
CA LEU A 100 -20.08 -45.88 -5.29
C LEU A 100 -20.31 -47.25 -4.64
N THR A 101 -20.29 -47.31 -3.30
CA THR A 101 -20.38 -48.60 -2.58
C THR A 101 -21.77 -49.20 -2.57
N LEU A 102 -22.81 -48.36 -2.68
CA LEU A 102 -24.23 -48.75 -2.67
C LEU A 102 -24.87 -48.74 -4.06
N SER A 103 -24.13 -48.44 -5.12
CA SER A 103 -24.63 -48.63 -6.49
C SER A 103 -24.76 -50.12 -6.77
N GLU A 104 -25.97 -50.57 -7.11
CA GLU A 104 -26.28 -52.00 -7.35
C GLU A 104 -25.38 -52.64 -8.41
N ASP A 105 -25.04 -51.90 -9.47
CA ASP A 105 -24.13 -52.35 -10.54
C ASP A 105 -22.70 -52.60 -10.03
N ASN A 106 -22.22 -51.71 -9.15
CA ASN A 106 -20.89 -51.82 -8.56
C ASN A 106 -20.85 -52.93 -7.51
N LEU A 107 -21.88 -53.00 -6.67
CA LEU A 107 -22.01 -53.96 -5.58
C LEU A 107 -22.15 -55.39 -6.11
N ASN A 108 -23.16 -55.66 -6.96
CA ASN A 108 -23.39 -57.00 -7.52
C ASN A 108 -22.41 -57.37 -8.65
N GLY A 109 -21.73 -56.39 -9.24
CA GLY A 109 -20.73 -56.58 -10.30
C GLY A 109 -19.31 -56.82 -9.78
N TRP A 110 -18.49 -55.76 -9.77
CA TRP A 110 -17.05 -55.93 -9.50
C TRP A 110 -16.73 -56.14 -8.02
N ILE A 111 -17.47 -55.54 -7.08
CA ILE A 111 -17.19 -55.64 -5.64
C ILE A 111 -17.36 -57.09 -5.15
N THR A 112 -18.51 -57.71 -5.41
CA THR A 112 -18.75 -59.14 -5.14
C THR A 112 -17.73 -60.04 -5.84
N SER A 113 -17.42 -59.77 -7.12
CA SER A 113 -16.47 -60.59 -7.88
C SER A 113 -15.05 -60.60 -7.28
N GLU A 114 -14.63 -59.51 -6.64
CA GLU A 114 -13.36 -59.43 -5.92
C GLU A 114 -13.46 -59.99 -4.49
N TRP A 115 -14.60 -59.84 -3.82
CA TRP A 115 -14.83 -60.46 -2.51
C TRP A 115 -14.83 -61.99 -2.57
N TYR A 116 -15.48 -62.60 -3.57
CA TYR A 116 -15.48 -64.05 -3.77
C TYR A 116 -14.10 -64.66 -4.12
N LYS A 117 -13.09 -63.85 -4.43
CA LYS A 117 -11.69 -64.31 -4.60
C LYS A 117 -10.94 -64.41 -3.27
N VAL A 118 -11.46 -63.79 -2.22
CA VAL A 118 -10.77 -63.59 -0.94
C VAL A 118 -11.49 -64.29 0.20
N TYR A 119 -12.83 -64.35 0.16
CA TYR A 119 -13.68 -65.00 1.15
C TYR A 119 -14.66 -65.97 0.47
N ASP A 120 -15.15 -66.93 1.24
CA ASP A 120 -16.13 -67.92 0.77
C ASP A 120 -17.47 -67.27 0.39
N ARG A 121 -18.13 -67.84 -0.62
CA ARG A 121 -19.37 -67.32 -1.19
C ARG A 121 -20.50 -67.29 -0.17
N GLU A 122 -20.68 -68.38 0.60
CA GLU A 122 -21.72 -68.43 1.63
C GLU A 122 -21.53 -67.35 2.70
N PHE A 123 -20.28 -67.03 3.06
CA PHE A 123 -19.97 -65.97 4.02
C PHE A 123 -20.28 -64.58 3.44
N VAL A 124 -19.82 -64.28 2.22
CA VAL A 124 -20.10 -62.99 1.56
C VAL A 124 -21.60 -62.79 1.37
N ASP A 125 -22.31 -63.82 0.91
CA ASP A 125 -23.74 -63.74 0.62
C ASP A 125 -24.59 -63.59 1.89
N ARG A 126 -24.33 -64.39 2.92
CA ARG A 126 -25.13 -64.36 4.17
C ARG A 126 -24.73 -63.24 5.14
N SER A 127 -23.43 -62.99 5.32
CA SER A 127 -22.94 -62.07 6.35
C SER A 127 -22.73 -60.63 5.86
N ILE A 128 -22.67 -60.39 4.54
CA ILE A 128 -22.40 -59.05 3.99
C ILE A 128 -23.53 -58.62 3.05
N LEU A 129 -23.84 -59.41 2.01
CA LEU A 129 -24.84 -59.01 1.01
C LEU A 129 -26.27 -59.04 1.56
N SER A 130 -26.65 -60.04 2.36
CA SER A 130 -28.01 -60.11 2.91
C SER A 130 -28.34 -58.91 3.83
N PRO A 131 -27.51 -58.54 4.82
CA PRO A 131 -27.73 -57.31 5.62
C PRO A 131 -27.76 -56.03 4.77
N LEU A 132 -26.81 -55.89 3.85
CA LEU A 132 -26.67 -54.69 3.01
C LEU A 132 -27.82 -54.54 1.99
N LYS A 133 -28.42 -55.65 1.55
CA LYS A 133 -29.63 -55.68 0.72
C LYS A 133 -30.89 -55.40 1.54
N SER A 134 -30.99 -55.90 2.78
CA SER A 134 -32.15 -55.63 3.64
C SER A 134 -32.31 -54.16 4.03
N SER A 135 -31.20 -53.42 4.15
CA SER A 135 -31.20 -51.97 4.46
C SER A 135 -30.94 -51.09 3.23
N HIS A 136 -31.06 -51.63 2.00
CA HIS A 136 -30.62 -50.93 0.79
C HIS A 136 -31.42 -49.65 0.53
N ASP A 137 -32.74 -49.71 0.63
CA ASP A 137 -33.62 -48.55 0.39
C ASP A 137 -33.43 -47.42 1.42
N GLU A 138 -33.21 -47.79 2.69
CA GLU A 138 -32.88 -46.84 3.78
C GLU A 138 -31.53 -46.15 3.55
N LEU A 139 -30.56 -46.87 2.99
CA LEU A 139 -29.26 -46.32 2.66
C LEU A 139 -29.31 -45.45 1.38
N LEU A 140 -30.11 -45.84 0.37
CA LEU A 140 -30.30 -45.05 -0.84
C LEU A 140 -31.09 -43.76 -0.59
N THR A 141 -32.11 -43.78 0.28
CA THR A 141 -32.79 -42.54 0.70
C THR A 141 -31.81 -41.58 1.38
N LEU A 142 -30.92 -42.06 2.25
CA LEU A 142 -29.84 -41.26 2.82
C LEU A 142 -28.85 -40.73 1.76
N VAL A 143 -28.49 -41.53 0.74
CA VAL A 143 -27.62 -41.04 -0.36
C VAL A 143 -28.31 -39.91 -1.14
N ARG A 144 -29.63 -39.99 -1.37
CA ARG A 144 -30.42 -38.92 -2.01
C ARG A 144 -30.50 -37.67 -1.15
N GLU A 145 -30.68 -37.79 0.16
CA GLU A 145 -30.62 -36.64 1.08
C GLU A 145 -29.23 -35.96 1.05
N LEU A 146 -28.14 -36.74 1.02
CA LEU A 146 -26.78 -36.19 0.86
C LEU A 146 -26.61 -35.47 -0.49
N GLU A 147 -27.24 -35.96 -1.56
CA GLU A 147 -27.26 -35.31 -2.88
C GLU A 147 -28.03 -33.99 -2.85
N GLU A 148 -29.22 -33.96 -2.24
CA GLU A 148 -30.03 -32.76 -2.06
C GLU A 148 -29.29 -31.73 -1.19
N HIS A 149 -28.63 -32.15 -0.11
CA HIS A 149 -27.77 -31.28 0.68
C HIS A 149 -26.60 -30.71 -0.13
N LEU A 150 -26.04 -31.44 -1.11
CA LEU A 150 -25.00 -30.93 -2.02
C LEU A 150 -25.56 -29.95 -3.07
N ALA A 151 -26.73 -30.25 -3.63
CA ALA A 151 -27.43 -29.34 -4.55
C ALA A 151 -27.78 -28.02 -3.85
N ASN A 152 -28.38 -28.07 -2.66
CA ASN A 152 -28.76 -26.91 -1.86
C ASN A 152 -27.54 -26.09 -1.41
N LYS A 153 -26.43 -26.74 -1.05
CA LYS A 153 -25.15 -26.07 -0.72
C LYS A 153 -24.46 -25.44 -1.94
N THR A 154 -24.85 -25.83 -3.14
CA THR A 154 -24.41 -25.19 -4.40
C THR A 154 -25.28 -23.97 -4.72
N GLN A 155 -26.57 -24.00 -4.35
CA GLN A 155 -27.49 -22.86 -4.45
C GLN A 155 -27.26 -21.78 -3.38
N SER A 156 -26.64 -22.10 -2.23
CA SER A 156 -26.40 -21.14 -1.14
C SER A 156 -25.17 -20.24 -1.30
N LYS A 157 -24.47 -20.30 -2.45
CA LYS A 157 -23.67 -19.14 -2.86
C LYS A 157 -24.64 -17.96 -3.00
N PRO A 158 -24.45 -16.81 -2.34
CA PRO A 158 -25.20 -15.62 -2.72
C PRO A 158 -24.97 -15.44 -4.21
N ALA A 159 -26.05 -15.36 -4.99
CA ALA A 159 -25.95 -15.20 -6.44
C ALA A 159 -24.94 -14.10 -6.71
N PRO A 160 -23.91 -14.32 -7.57
CA PRO A 160 -23.01 -13.25 -7.91
C PRO A 160 -23.90 -12.10 -8.35
N LYS A 161 -23.82 -10.95 -7.64
CA LYS A 161 -24.59 -9.76 -8.03
C LYS A 161 -24.38 -9.65 -9.54
N PRO A 162 -25.44 -9.65 -10.36
CA PRO A 162 -25.24 -9.54 -11.79
C PRO A 162 -24.33 -8.33 -11.99
N PRO A 163 -23.28 -8.42 -12.85
CA PRO A 163 -22.58 -7.23 -13.28
C PRO A 163 -23.65 -6.20 -13.60
N THR A 164 -23.52 -4.97 -13.14
CA THR A 164 -24.52 -3.95 -13.44
C THR A 164 -24.47 -3.71 -14.94
N GLU A 165 -25.26 -4.50 -15.67
CA GLU A 165 -25.57 -4.27 -17.06
C GLU A 165 -26.23 -2.91 -17.07
N VAL A 166 -25.46 -1.94 -17.55
CA VAL A 166 -25.98 -0.63 -17.90
C VAL A 166 -27.03 -0.89 -18.96
N ALA A 167 -28.29 -0.99 -18.52
CA ALA A 167 -29.43 -0.96 -19.42
C ALA A 167 -29.18 0.24 -20.34
N PRO A 168 -28.93 0.03 -21.64
CA PRO A 168 -28.62 1.13 -22.52
C PRO A 168 -29.81 2.06 -22.44
N PHE A 169 -29.59 3.28 -21.95
CA PHE A 169 -30.59 4.32 -22.06
C PHE A 169 -31.01 4.33 -23.52
N ASN A 170 -32.32 4.36 -23.79
CA ASN A 170 -32.80 4.31 -25.16
C ASN A 170 -32.09 5.43 -25.93
N LEU A 171 -31.18 5.05 -26.82
CA LEU A 171 -30.55 5.93 -27.79
C LEU A 171 -31.59 6.19 -28.88
N THR A 172 -32.66 6.87 -28.47
CA THR A 172 -33.39 7.80 -29.32
C THR A 172 -32.31 8.62 -30.00
N LYS A 173 -32.14 8.42 -31.32
CA LYS A 173 -31.21 9.23 -32.11
C LYS A 173 -31.51 10.68 -31.72
N PRO A 174 -30.54 11.44 -31.18
CA PRO A 174 -30.83 12.79 -30.72
C PRO A 174 -31.37 13.54 -31.92
N GLN A 175 -32.65 13.90 -31.87
CA GLN A 175 -33.27 14.73 -32.89
C GLN A 175 -32.38 15.97 -32.97
N PRO A 176 -31.86 16.33 -34.18
CA PRO A 176 -30.85 17.37 -34.29
C PRO A 176 -31.39 18.62 -33.60
N ARG A 177 -30.67 19.10 -32.58
CA ARG A 177 -31.10 20.26 -31.80
C ARG A 177 -31.11 21.46 -32.73
N SER A 178 -32.26 21.76 -33.32
CA SER A 178 -32.57 23.09 -33.79
C SER A 178 -32.36 24.01 -32.61
N LEU A 179 -31.38 24.91 -32.70
CA LEU A 179 -31.20 25.98 -31.73
C LEU A 179 -32.57 26.68 -31.62
N PRO A 180 -33.22 26.69 -30.44
CA PRO A 180 -34.50 27.34 -30.32
C PRO A 180 -34.27 28.81 -30.63
N THR A 181 -34.91 29.33 -31.69
CA THR A 181 -35.06 30.78 -31.85
C THR A 181 -35.62 31.31 -30.54
N PRO A 182 -34.92 32.23 -29.86
CA PRO A 182 -35.25 32.57 -28.49
C PRO A 182 -36.69 33.08 -28.43
N GLU A 183 -37.51 32.43 -27.60
CA GLU A 183 -38.84 32.92 -27.31
C GLU A 183 -38.72 34.35 -26.79
N LYS A 184 -39.40 35.29 -27.44
CA LYS A 184 -39.48 36.65 -26.95
C LYS A 184 -40.25 36.61 -25.64
N ILE A 185 -39.50 36.74 -24.54
CA ILE A 185 -40.01 36.80 -23.17
C ILE A 185 -41.26 37.70 -23.17
N PRO A 186 -42.44 37.19 -22.76
CA PRO A 186 -43.63 38.02 -22.66
C PRO A 186 -43.32 39.21 -21.77
N GLY A 187 -43.53 40.43 -22.27
CA GLY A 187 -43.23 41.65 -21.54
C GLY A 187 -44.03 41.73 -20.24
N LEU A 188 -43.40 41.34 -19.14
CA LEU A 188 -43.98 41.46 -17.80
C LEU A 188 -44.33 42.92 -17.56
N LYS A 189 -45.59 43.19 -17.18
CA LYS A 189 -46.01 44.53 -16.78
C LYS A 189 -45.08 45.00 -15.66
N PRO A 190 -44.58 46.25 -15.69
CA PRO A 190 -43.62 46.73 -14.70
C PRO A 190 -44.20 46.54 -13.29
N HIS A 191 -43.42 45.92 -12.41
CA HIS A 191 -43.82 45.70 -11.03
C HIS A 191 -44.12 47.04 -10.35
N ARG A 192 -45.11 47.05 -9.45
CA ARG A 192 -45.37 48.22 -8.59
C ARG A 192 -44.08 48.55 -7.83
N PRO A 193 -43.68 49.83 -7.73
CA PRO A 193 -42.48 50.20 -7.02
C PRO A 193 -42.56 49.68 -5.57
N VAL A 194 -41.47 49.09 -5.11
CA VAL A 194 -41.37 48.53 -3.76
C VAL A 194 -41.65 49.65 -2.75
N PRO A 195 -42.52 49.45 -1.74
CA PRO A 195 -42.83 50.48 -0.75
C PRO A 195 -41.56 51.07 -0.12
N VAL A 196 -41.54 52.38 0.09
CA VAL A 196 -40.36 53.08 0.65
C VAL A 196 -39.97 52.54 2.03
N SER A 197 -40.95 52.01 2.78
CA SER A 197 -40.75 51.32 4.06
C SER A 197 -39.88 50.06 3.99
N THR A 198 -39.63 49.49 2.81
CA THR A 198 -38.67 48.39 2.63
C THR A 198 -37.21 48.87 2.68
N TYR A 199 -36.96 50.16 2.42
CA TYR A 199 -35.63 50.76 2.51
C TYR A 199 -35.38 51.48 3.86
N THR A 200 -36.44 51.85 4.57
CA THR A 200 -36.36 52.34 5.95
C THR A 200 -36.08 51.19 6.90
N ARG A 201 -34.98 51.25 7.67
CA ARG A 201 -34.70 50.23 8.69
C ARG A 201 -35.71 50.31 9.84
N PRO A 202 -36.21 49.18 10.36
CA PRO A 202 -37.04 49.18 11.57
C PRO A 202 -36.30 49.81 12.76
N ALA A 203 -37.02 50.57 13.59
CA ALA A 203 -36.46 51.23 14.78
C ALA A 203 -35.78 50.26 15.78
N GLU A 204 -36.13 48.97 15.73
CA GLU A 204 -35.46 47.91 16.49
C GLU A 204 -34.00 47.68 16.03
N GLN A 205 -33.71 47.84 14.74
CA GLN A 205 -32.34 47.72 14.22
C GLN A 205 -31.46 48.91 14.61
N GLU A 206 -32.04 50.09 14.77
CA GLU A 206 -31.34 51.28 15.28
C GLU A 206 -31.04 51.12 16.78
N LYS A 207 -32.02 50.69 17.58
CA LYS A 207 -31.82 50.34 19.00
C LYS A 207 -30.79 49.22 19.19
N LEU A 208 -30.79 48.21 18.32
CA LEU A 208 -29.74 47.17 18.32
C LEU A 208 -28.38 47.74 17.95
N ALA A 209 -28.28 48.64 16.97
CA ALA A 209 -27.03 49.29 16.61
C ALA A 209 -26.49 50.20 17.73
N GLU A 210 -27.36 50.90 18.46
CA GLU A 210 -27.03 51.65 19.67
C GLU A 210 -26.57 50.73 20.80
N ALA A 211 -27.27 49.62 21.04
CA ALA A 211 -26.86 48.59 22.00
C ALA A 211 -25.52 47.94 21.63
N PHE A 212 -25.24 47.70 20.34
CA PHE A 212 -23.93 47.23 19.89
C PHE A 212 -22.83 48.27 20.10
N ARG A 213 -23.13 49.57 19.90
CA ARG A 213 -22.19 50.67 20.18
C ARG A 213 -21.91 50.82 21.67
N SER A 214 -22.93 50.78 22.53
CA SER A 214 -22.75 50.87 23.98
C SER A 214 -22.07 49.62 24.54
N ASN A 215 -22.46 48.41 24.12
CA ASN A 215 -21.78 47.17 24.49
C ASN A 215 -20.32 47.14 24.02
N ARG A 216 -20.03 47.69 22.83
CA ARG A 216 -18.65 47.84 22.35
C ARG A 216 -17.85 48.83 23.20
N LEU A 217 -18.42 49.99 23.52
CA LEU A 217 -17.81 50.96 24.44
C LEU A 217 -17.53 50.33 25.81
N ILE A 218 -18.51 49.63 26.40
CA ILE A 218 -18.37 48.92 27.67
C ILE A 218 -17.29 47.82 27.57
N ALA A 219 -17.23 47.08 26.46
CA ALA A 219 -16.20 46.07 26.24
C ALA A 219 -14.81 46.69 26.06
N GLU A 220 -14.69 47.82 25.37
CA GLU A 220 -13.45 48.57 25.20
C GLU A 220 -12.99 49.18 26.53
N THR A 221 -13.87 49.79 27.34
CA THR A 221 -13.52 50.31 28.67
C THR A 221 -13.19 49.19 29.65
N THR A 222 -13.96 48.09 29.67
CA THR A 222 -13.67 46.92 30.51
C THR A 222 -12.34 46.27 30.11
N LEU A 223 -12.00 46.24 28.82
CA LEU A 223 -10.72 45.76 28.32
C LEU A 223 -9.57 46.72 28.67
N GLU A 224 -9.80 48.03 28.68
CA GLU A 224 -8.83 49.00 29.21
C GLU A 224 -8.63 48.88 30.72
N GLU A 225 -9.69 48.75 31.50
CA GLU A 225 -9.64 48.55 32.95
C GLU A 225 -8.95 47.22 33.29
N ALA A 226 -9.26 46.14 32.57
CA ALA A 226 -8.54 44.87 32.65
C ALA A 226 -7.06 45.06 32.26
N ARG A 227 -6.74 45.83 31.21
CA ARG A 227 -5.35 46.12 30.82
C ARG A 227 -4.59 46.99 31.83
N ARG A 228 -5.29 47.83 32.60
CA ARG A 228 -4.73 48.65 33.69
C ARG A 228 -4.54 47.85 34.98
N THR A 229 -5.42 46.89 35.26
CA THR A 229 -5.42 46.07 36.48
C THR A 229 -4.70 44.72 36.36
N GLN A 230 -4.48 44.22 35.13
CA GLN A 230 -3.77 42.95 34.90
C GLN A 230 -2.39 42.92 35.54
N PHE A 231 -2.07 41.80 36.17
CA PHE A 231 -0.71 41.53 36.65
C PHE A 231 0.23 41.25 35.46
N ALA A 232 1.51 41.56 35.62
CA ALA A 232 2.52 41.40 34.57
C ALA A 232 2.76 39.93 34.11
N CYS A 233 2.12 38.96 34.77
CA CYS A 233 2.10 37.55 34.35
C CYS A 233 0.96 37.20 33.38
N ALA A 234 -0.04 38.07 33.20
CA ALA A 234 -1.14 37.88 32.26
C ALA A 234 -0.83 38.42 30.84
N THR A 235 0.19 39.27 30.71
CA THR A 235 0.67 39.75 29.41
C THR A 235 1.46 38.63 28.70
N ALA A 236 0.89 38.08 27.63
CA ALA A 236 1.52 37.05 26.81
C ALA A 236 2.73 37.55 25.98
N GLU A 237 3.02 38.85 26.02
CA GLU A 237 4.14 39.44 25.30
C GLU A 237 5.49 39.10 25.97
N LYS A 238 6.33 38.37 25.24
CA LYS A 238 7.69 38.07 25.65
C LYS A 238 8.57 39.32 25.56
N SER A 239 9.52 39.45 26.50
CA SER A 239 10.57 40.47 26.45
C SER A 239 11.29 40.48 25.09
N GLU A 240 11.72 41.66 24.64
CA GLU A 240 12.46 41.86 23.38
C GLU A 240 13.70 40.96 23.29
N LYS A 241 14.44 40.79 24.39
CA LYS A 241 15.59 39.87 24.47
C LYS A 241 15.19 38.42 24.17
N THR A 242 13.99 38.01 24.58
CA THR A 242 13.44 36.68 24.31
C THR A 242 12.92 36.55 22.88
N LYS A 243 12.34 37.63 22.30
CA LYS A 243 11.95 37.68 20.88
C LYS A 243 13.17 37.51 19.97
N ALA A 244 14.19 38.34 20.15
CA ALA A 244 15.45 38.27 19.40
C ALA A 244 16.13 36.90 19.51
N ARG A 245 16.19 36.30 20.71
CA ARG A 245 16.79 34.97 20.90
C ARG A 245 15.98 33.83 20.27
N MET A 246 14.66 33.96 20.16
CA MET A 246 13.85 33.00 19.39
C MET A 246 14.09 33.13 17.89
N GLU A 247 14.20 34.35 17.37
CA GLU A 247 14.54 34.63 15.98
C GLU A 247 15.92 34.06 15.62
N GLU A 248 16.92 34.26 16.48
CA GLU A 248 18.26 33.66 16.34
C GLU A 248 18.22 32.12 16.31
N ILE A 249 17.44 31.48 17.19
CA ILE A 249 17.25 30.01 17.19
C ILE A 249 16.58 29.54 15.90
N VAL A 250 15.59 30.27 15.38
CA VAL A 250 14.92 29.93 14.11
C VAL A 250 15.88 30.08 12.93
N VAL A 251 16.63 31.19 12.84
CA VAL A 251 17.65 31.40 11.80
C VAL A 251 18.71 30.31 11.84
N ARG A 252 19.20 29.94 13.04
CA ARG A 252 20.16 28.85 13.21
C ARG A 252 19.63 27.51 12.73
N ARG A 253 18.39 27.13 13.12
CA ARG A 253 17.76 25.89 12.64
C ARG A 253 17.56 25.87 11.13
N VAL A 254 17.18 27.01 10.53
CA VAL A 254 17.04 27.14 9.07
C VAL A 254 18.40 26.99 8.38
N ALA A 255 19.49 27.50 8.96
CA ALA A 255 20.84 27.31 8.44
C ALA A 255 21.32 25.86 8.56
N GLU A 256 21.04 25.18 9.69
CA GLU A 256 21.32 23.75 9.90
C GLU A 256 20.56 22.85 8.90
N LEU A 257 19.40 23.31 8.41
CA LEU A 257 18.60 22.64 7.36
C LEU A 257 19.06 22.93 5.92
N GLN A 258 20.05 23.81 5.69
CA GLN A 258 20.61 24.05 4.36
C GLN A 258 21.62 22.96 3.96
N PHE A 259 21.13 21.74 3.78
CA PHE A 259 21.89 20.67 3.15
C PHE A 259 22.28 21.11 1.74
N ARG A 260 23.59 21.31 1.49
CA ARG A 260 24.10 21.43 0.13
C ARG A 260 23.83 20.08 -0.56
N PRO A 261 22.96 20.01 -1.59
CA PRO A 261 22.74 18.75 -2.28
C PRO A 261 24.06 18.35 -2.94
N ARG A 262 24.62 17.20 -2.54
CA ARG A 262 25.67 16.57 -3.34
C ARG A 262 25.06 16.32 -4.72
N ARG A 263 25.58 17.00 -5.74
CA ARG A 263 25.24 16.66 -7.12
C ARG A 263 25.61 15.18 -7.30
N PRO A 264 24.72 14.32 -7.81
CA PRO A 264 25.08 12.95 -8.11
C PRO A 264 26.26 12.98 -9.09
N GLU A 265 27.36 12.34 -8.73
CA GLU A 265 28.40 12.06 -9.71
C GLU A 265 27.80 11.11 -10.75
N PRO A 266 28.00 11.36 -12.05
CA PRO A 266 27.48 10.48 -13.09
C PRO A 266 28.10 9.09 -12.90
N VAL A 267 27.25 8.06 -12.84
CA VAL A 267 27.69 6.67 -12.70
C VAL A 267 28.64 6.35 -13.86
N PRO A 268 29.83 5.77 -13.61
CA PRO A 268 30.75 5.41 -14.68
C PRO A 268 30.08 4.54 -15.74
N VAL A 269 30.28 4.87 -17.01
CA VAL A 269 29.59 4.22 -18.15
C VAL A 269 29.78 2.70 -18.16
N SER A 270 30.96 2.23 -17.73
CA SER A 270 31.27 0.79 -17.57
C SER A 270 30.31 0.04 -16.63
N VAL A 271 29.72 0.70 -15.62
CA VAL A 271 28.75 0.10 -14.69
C VAL A 271 27.33 0.09 -15.28
N LEU A 272 27.07 0.91 -16.31
CA LEU A 272 25.78 0.98 -17.00
C LEU A 272 25.72 0.01 -18.20
N GLU A 273 26.84 -0.17 -18.90
CA GLU A 273 26.96 -1.14 -20.01
C GLU A 273 27.02 -2.58 -19.48
N GLU A 274 27.84 -2.83 -18.44
CA GLU A 274 27.92 -4.11 -17.74
C GLU A 274 27.10 -4.08 -16.45
N GLY A 275 25.77 -4.07 -16.61
CA GLY A 275 24.86 -4.32 -15.49
C GLY A 275 25.25 -5.62 -14.76
N PRO A 276 25.13 -5.68 -13.41
CA PRO A 276 25.78 -6.70 -12.60
C PRO A 276 25.43 -8.11 -13.10
N PRO A 277 26.42 -9.02 -13.27
CA PRO A 277 26.21 -10.28 -13.97
C PRO A 277 25.23 -11.17 -13.21
N VAL A 278 23.96 -11.09 -13.60
CA VAL A 278 22.87 -11.90 -13.03
C VAL A 278 23.16 -13.35 -13.35
N LYS A 279 23.67 -14.09 -12.36
CA LYS A 279 23.96 -15.53 -12.47
C LYS A 279 22.67 -16.26 -12.87
N MET A 280 22.59 -16.62 -14.14
CA MET A 280 21.44 -17.29 -14.74
C MET A 280 21.36 -18.75 -14.27
N ASN A 281 20.83 -18.93 -13.06
CA ASN A 281 20.42 -20.22 -12.53
C ASN A 281 19.43 -20.88 -13.51
N THR A 282 19.39 -22.21 -13.57
CA THR A 282 18.51 -22.97 -14.50
C THR A 282 17.04 -22.56 -14.38
N ALA A 283 16.54 -22.36 -13.16
CA ALA A 283 15.19 -21.87 -12.89
C ALA A 283 14.97 -20.38 -13.24
N ALA A 284 16.02 -19.57 -13.40
CA ALA A 284 15.89 -18.21 -13.94
C ALA A 284 15.75 -18.24 -15.46
N VAL A 285 16.59 -19.02 -16.14
CA VAL A 285 16.51 -19.27 -17.60
C VAL A 285 15.12 -19.78 -17.99
N LEU A 286 14.62 -20.82 -17.33
CA LEU A 286 13.32 -21.41 -17.68
C LEU A 286 12.14 -20.47 -17.42
N ARG A 287 12.20 -19.62 -16.37
CA ARG A 287 11.17 -18.60 -16.10
C ARG A 287 11.19 -17.48 -17.12
N GLU A 288 12.36 -17.00 -17.52
CA GLU A 288 12.46 -16.00 -18.59
C GLU A 288 12.06 -16.59 -19.94
N GLY A 289 12.48 -17.81 -20.26
CA GLY A 289 12.09 -18.53 -21.48
C GLY A 289 10.57 -18.70 -21.59
N ALA A 290 9.90 -19.10 -20.50
CA ALA A 290 8.44 -19.18 -20.45
C ALA A 290 7.77 -17.80 -20.63
N ARG A 291 8.36 -16.71 -20.09
CA ARG A 291 7.87 -15.35 -20.36
C ARG A 291 8.00 -14.99 -21.84
N VAL A 292 9.15 -15.27 -22.46
CA VAL A 292 9.38 -15.01 -23.90
C VAL A 292 8.40 -15.83 -24.75
N GLN A 293 8.22 -17.11 -24.46
CA GLN A 293 7.22 -17.95 -25.14
C GLN A 293 5.80 -17.40 -24.99
N ASN A 294 5.40 -16.92 -23.80
CA ASN A 294 4.09 -16.30 -23.61
C ASN A 294 3.95 -14.98 -24.39
N GLU A 295 5.00 -14.16 -24.47
CA GLU A 295 5.01 -12.95 -25.30
C GLU A 295 4.88 -13.28 -26.80
N LEU A 296 5.60 -14.30 -27.28
CA LEU A 296 5.50 -14.78 -28.67
C LEU A 296 4.10 -15.34 -28.97
N LEU A 297 3.53 -16.18 -28.09
CA LEU A 297 2.16 -16.71 -28.23
C LEU A 297 1.10 -15.59 -28.23
N LEU A 298 1.33 -14.48 -27.52
CA LEU A 298 0.46 -13.31 -27.57
C LEU A 298 0.62 -12.52 -28.87
N GLN A 299 1.83 -12.44 -29.42
CA GLN A 299 2.09 -11.86 -30.74
C GLN A 299 1.48 -12.71 -31.86
N GLU A 300 1.66 -14.03 -31.84
CA GLU A 300 1.04 -14.99 -32.77
C GLU A 300 -0.49 -14.87 -32.74
N LYS A 301 -1.11 -14.82 -31.55
CA LYS A 301 -2.56 -14.60 -31.43
C LYS A 301 -3.00 -13.26 -32.00
N ARG A 302 -2.23 -12.19 -31.75
CA ARG A 302 -2.51 -10.87 -32.33
C ARG A 302 -2.41 -10.89 -33.86
N LEU A 303 -1.38 -11.54 -34.42
CA LEU A 303 -1.21 -11.70 -35.86
C LEU A 303 -2.37 -12.52 -36.45
N ALA A 304 -2.75 -13.64 -35.83
CA ALA A 304 -3.89 -14.45 -36.25
C ALA A 304 -5.22 -13.67 -36.23
N SER A 305 -5.44 -12.79 -35.24
CA SER A 305 -6.61 -11.89 -35.25
C SER A 305 -6.57 -10.87 -36.38
N LEU A 306 -5.40 -10.29 -36.66
CA LEU A 306 -5.23 -9.35 -37.79
C LEU A 306 -5.42 -10.06 -39.14
N GLU A 307 -4.94 -11.30 -39.28
CA GLU A 307 -5.20 -12.18 -40.44
C GLU A 307 -6.69 -12.52 -40.58
N ALA A 308 -7.41 -12.69 -39.47
CA ALA A 308 -8.87 -12.84 -39.43
C ALA A 308 -9.64 -11.53 -39.71
N GLY A 309 -8.95 -10.41 -39.95
CA GLY A 309 -9.54 -9.12 -40.32
C GLY A 309 -9.84 -8.18 -39.15
N GLU A 310 -9.31 -8.43 -37.95
CA GLU A 310 -9.34 -7.43 -36.86
C GLU A 310 -8.56 -6.18 -37.28
N LYS A 311 -9.06 -4.99 -36.94
CA LYS A 311 -8.37 -3.72 -37.23
C LYS A 311 -7.40 -3.39 -36.11
N ASP A 312 -6.16 -3.01 -36.43
CA ASP A 312 -5.20 -2.60 -35.41
C ASP A 312 -5.64 -1.31 -34.71
N SER A 313 -5.89 -1.40 -33.40
CA SER A 313 -6.16 -0.24 -32.54
C SER A 313 -4.88 0.49 -32.12
N GLY A 314 -3.70 -0.06 -32.44
CA GLY A 314 -2.39 0.48 -32.09
C GLY A 314 -2.12 1.91 -32.60
N GLU A 315 -2.64 2.29 -33.77
CA GLU A 315 -2.51 3.66 -34.26
C GLU A 315 -3.36 4.64 -33.45
N PHE A 316 -4.60 4.26 -33.11
CA PHE A 316 -5.50 5.06 -32.31
C PHE A 316 -4.98 5.24 -30.87
N THR A 317 -4.42 4.19 -30.25
CA THR A 317 -3.84 4.31 -28.90
C THR A 317 -2.59 5.18 -28.89
N ARG A 318 -1.69 5.03 -29.86
CA ARG A 318 -0.51 5.93 -30.03
C ARG A 318 -0.94 7.38 -30.25
N TRP A 319 -1.92 7.62 -31.12
CA TRP A 319 -2.48 8.97 -31.33
C TRP A 319 -3.08 9.54 -30.04
N GLN A 320 -3.82 8.74 -29.28
CA GLN A 320 -4.43 9.16 -28.01
C GLN A 320 -3.36 9.45 -26.93
N GLU A 321 -2.27 8.69 -26.89
CA GLU A 321 -1.12 8.93 -26.00
C GLU A 321 -0.37 10.21 -26.38
N ASP A 322 -0.07 10.42 -27.66
CA ASP A 322 0.52 11.65 -28.19
C ASP A 322 -0.40 12.86 -27.90
N MET A 323 -1.71 12.76 -28.13
CA MET A 323 -2.65 13.82 -27.77
C MET A 323 -2.67 14.13 -26.27
N LYS A 324 -2.60 13.13 -25.39
CA LYS A 324 -2.45 13.37 -23.94
C LYS A 324 -1.13 14.07 -23.59
N GLN A 325 -0.03 13.72 -24.25
CA GLN A 325 1.26 14.40 -24.09
C GLN A 325 1.26 15.82 -24.69
N ARG A 326 0.48 16.05 -25.75
CA ARG A 326 0.22 17.38 -26.33
C ARG A 326 -0.52 18.26 -25.33
N GLU A 327 -1.70 17.86 -24.90
CA GLU A 327 -2.46 18.61 -23.90
C GLU A 327 -1.66 18.84 -22.61
N ALA A 328 -0.92 17.84 -22.11
CA ALA A 328 -0.16 17.97 -20.86
C ALA A 328 0.91 19.08 -20.94
N ALA A 329 1.79 19.05 -21.94
CA ALA A 329 2.82 20.08 -22.06
C ALA A 329 2.25 21.44 -22.56
N GLU A 330 1.11 21.48 -23.25
CA GLU A 330 0.40 22.74 -23.53
C GLU A 330 -0.11 23.37 -22.23
N ARG A 331 -0.74 22.57 -21.35
CA ARG A 331 -1.14 23.01 -19.99
C ARG A 331 0.06 23.54 -19.19
N GLU A 332 1.23 22.90 -19.25
CA GLU A 332 2.46 23.46 -18.65
C GLU A 332 2.82 24.83 -19.24
N THR A 333 2.83 24.98 -20.56
CA THR A 333 3.13 26.27 -21.21
C THR A 333 2.13 27.35 -20.82
N GLU A 334 0.85 27.01 -20.67
CA GLU A 334 -0.17 27.96 -20.23
C GLU A 334 -0.01 28.37 -18.78
N VAL A 335 0.38 27.46 -17.89
CA VAL A 335 0.68 27.78 -16.48
C VAL A 335 1.88 28.72 -16.40
N GLU A 336 2.95 28.46 -17.17
CA GLU A 336 4.10 29.37 -17.29
C GLU A 336 3.67 30.75 -17.82
N ARG A 337 2.87 30.77 -18.89
CA ARG A 337 2.36 32.00 -19.53
C ARG A 337 1.53 32.83 -18.55
N ARG A 338 0.53 32.21 -17.89
CA ARG A 338 -0.34 32.85 -16.89
C ARG A 338 0.45 33.38 -15.70
N HIS A 339 1.50 32.66 -15.26
CA HIS A 339 2.36 33.11 -14.17
C HIS A 339 3.19 34.35 -14.56
N LEU A 340 3.68 34.43 -15.80
CA LEU A 340 4.36 35.61 -16.32
C LEU A 340 3.39 36.78 -16.55
N GLU A 341 2.18 36.53 -17.08
CA GLU A 341 1.11 37.52 -17.23
C GLU A 341 0.68 38.12 -15.88
N ALA A 342 0.52 37.28 -14.84
CA ALA A 342 0.19 37.74 -13.49
C ALA A 342 1.30 38.61 -12.89
N ARG A 343 2.57 38.23 -13.09
CA ARG A 343 3.73 39.05 -12.66
C ARG A 343 3.82 40.37 -13.44
N LEU A 344 3.51 40.37 -14.75
CA LEU A 344 3.44 41.59 -15.57
C LEU A 344 2.36 42.55 -15.05
N SER A 345 1.15 42.04 -14.81
CA SER A 345 0.03 42.80 -14.24
C SER A 345 0.38 43.40 -12.87
N TYR A 346 1.16 42.68 -12.05
CA TYR A 346 1.66 43.18 -10.77
C TYR A 346 2.64 44.36 -10.91
N GLU A 347 3.64 44.28 -11.81
CA GLU A 347 4.57 45.40 -12.04
C GLU A 347 3.84 46.60 -12.70
N ASP A 348 2.91 46.35 -13.65
CA ASP A 348 2.05 47.38 -14.25
C ASP A 348 1.20 48.10 -13.18
N ALA A 349 0.64 47.37 -12.21
CA ALA A 349 -0.11 47.95 -11.10
C ALA A 349 0.77 48.79 -10.14
N ILE A 350 2.03 48.42 -9.93
CA ILE A 350 2.98 49.26 -9.17
C ILE A 350 3.28 50.55 -9.94
N ILE A 351 3.58 50.46 -11.23
CA ILE A 351 3.85 51.63 -12.09
C ILE A 351 2.65 52.58 -12.10
N ALA A 352 1.43 52.06 -12.25
CA ALA A 352 0.20 52.85 -12.21
C ALA A 352 -0.06 53.50 -10.83
N LYS A 353 0.29 52.81 -9.73
CA LYS A 353 0.23 53.40 -8.38
C LYS A 353 1.24 54.52 -8.20
N GLU A 354 2.48 54.33 -8.69
CA GLU A 354 3.54 55.35 -8.60
C GLU A 354 3.20 56.59 -9.46
N SER A 355 2.65 56.41 -10.66
CA SER A 355 2.18 57.54 -11.49
C SER A 355 0.99 58.27 -10.84
N HIS A 356 0.02 57.54 -10.29
CA HIS A 356 -1.09 58.15 -9.56
C HIS A 356 -0.62 58.96 -8.33
N LEU A 357 0.32 58.41 -7.54
CA LEU A 357 0.91 59.13 -6.42
C LEU A 357 1.67 60.39 -6.85
N ARG A 358 2.35 60.38 -8.00
CA ARG A 358 2.99 61.58 -8.59
C ARG A 358 1.95 62.65 -8.93
N HIS A 359 0.84 62.28 -9.56
CA HIS A 359 -0.25 63.22 -9.87
C HIS A 359 -0.91 63.80 -8.61
N VAL A 360 -1.14 62.97 -7.58
CA VAL A 360 -1.67 63.44 -6.27
C VAL A 360 -0.68 64.39 -5.59
N GLN A 361 0.63 64.11 -5.64
CA GLN A 361 1.66 65.01 -5.11
C GLN A 361 1.69 66.36 -5.83
N GLN A 362 1.64 66.38 -7.17
CA GLN A 362 1.58 67.62 -7.96
C GLN A 362 0.33 68.44 -7.62
N ARG A 363 -0.84 67.80 -7.50
CA ARG A 363 -2.08 68.47 -7.10
C ARG A 363 -2.03 69.00 -5.66
N ALA A 364 -1.38 68.27 -4.75
CA ALA A 364 -1.18 68.71 -3.38
C ALA A 364 -0.13 69.84 -3.26
N GLN A 365 0.82 69.94 -4.18
CA GLN A 365 1.73 71.09 -4.29
C GLN A 365 0.97 72.33 -4.76
N ALA A 366 0.18 72.23 -5.84
CA ALA A 366 -0.68 73.32 -6.29
C ALA A 366 -1.64 73.81 -5.18
N MET A 367 -2.34 72.90 -4.49
CA MET A 367 -3.19 73.26 -3.34
C MET A 367 -2.41 73.89 -2.18
N LYS A 368 -1.14 73.54 -1.98
CA LYS A 368 -0.29 74.18 -0.97
C LYS A 368 0.15 75.58 -1.40
N GLU A 369 0.45 75.79 -2.68
CA GLU A 369 0.80 77.11 -3.23
C GLU A 369 -0.42 78.05 -3.17
N GLU A 370 -1.61 77.56 -3.57
CA GLU A 370 -2.90 78.23 -3.38
C GLU A 370 -3.15 78.52 -1.89
N SER A 371 -3.06 77.52 -1.01
CA SER A 371 -3.24 77.71 0.43
C SER A 371 -2.19 78.62 1.07
N GLN A 372 -0.96 78.69 0.56
CA GLN A 372 0.08 79.59 1.04
C GLN A 372 -0.21 81.03 0.64
N SER A 373 -0.71 81.29 -0.58
CA SER A 373 -1.17 82.62 -0.95
C SER A 373 -2.34 83.11 -0.07
N LEU A 374 -3.32 82.23 0.20
CA LEU A 374 -4.42 82.53 1.13
C LEU A 374 -3.95 82.72 2.58
N MET A 375 -2.99 81.91 3.04
CA MET A 375 -2.45 82.00 4.39
C MET A 375 -1.51 83.21 4.56
N GLN A 376 -0.82 83.66 3.52
CA GLN A 376 -0.06 84.91 3.52
C GLN A 376 -1.00 86.12 3.60
N ALA A 377 -2.12 86.12 2.86
CA ALA A 377 -3.17 87.13 3.00
C ALA A 377 -3.74 87.14 4.43
N TYR A 378 -4.10 85.96 4.97
CA TYR A 378 -4.63 85.84 6.33
C TYR A 378 -3.60 86.20 7.41
N PHE A 379 -2.30 85.89 7.24
CA PHE A 379 -1.28 86.29 8.21
C PHE A 379 -1.01 87.79 8.20
N ALA A 380 -1.25 88.50 7.10
CA ALA A 380 -1.24 89.97 7.11
C ALA A 380 -2.34 90.50 8.06
N GLU A 381 -3.58 90.01 7.92
CA GLU A 381 -4.70 90.33 8.82
C GLU A 381 -4.41 89.90 10.28
N ARG A 382 -3.85 88.70 10.47
CA ARG A 382 -3.57 88.13 11.81
C ARG A 382 -2.37 88.78 12.51
N GLU A 383 -1.45 89.38 11.77
CA GLU A 383 -0.37 90.23 12.31
C GLU A 383 -0.94 91.54 12.86
N GLU A 384 -1.99 92.08 12.25
CA GLU A 384 -2.74 93.22 12.79
C GLU A 384 -3.41 92.83 14.12
N GLU A 385 -4.15 91.71 14.17
CA GLU A 385 -4.78 91.21 15.39
C GLU A 385 -3.80 90.76 16.50
N ARG A 386 -2.65 90.12 16.18
CA ARG A 386 -1.72 89.61 17.21
C ARG A 386 -0.95 90.72 17.94
N ARG A 387 -0.83 91.91 17.34
CA ARG A 387 -0.34 93.12 18.03
C ARG A 387 -1.30 93.51 19.17
N GLU A 388 -2.57 93.16 19.06
CA GLU A 388 -3.59 93.38 20.09
C GLU A 388 -3.49 92.31 21.21
N MET A 389 -3.36 91.02 20.84
CA MET A 389 -3.50 89.90 21.79
C MET A 389 -2.22 89.51 22.57
N ARG A 390 -1.01 89.84 22.09
CA ARG A 390 0.24 89.60 22.87
C ARG A 390 0.28 90.35 24.22
N ARG A 391 -0.68 91.25 24.48
CA ARG A 391 -0.86 91.96 25.74
C ARG A 391 -1.36 91.11 26.93
N LEU A 392 -1.67 89.80 26.76
CA LEU A 392 -2.60 89.11 27.68
C LEU A 392 -2.15 87.85 28.47
N VAL A 393 -1.10 87.06 28.12
CA VAL A 393 -0.95 85.68 28.68
C VAL A 393 0.49 85.18 28.98
N GLU A 394 1.11 85.64 30.08
CA GLU A 394 2.44 85.16 30.54
C GLU A 394 2.39 84.34 31.88
N ALA A 395 1.61 83.25 32.01
CA ALA A 395 1.34 82.61 33.34
C ALA A 395 1.16 81.04 33.44
N ALA A 396 2.25 80.25 33.66
CA ALA A 396 2.37 78.82 34.15
C ALA A 396 1.86 77.62 33.26
N ALA A 397 2.24 76.31 33.32
CA ALA A 397 3.11 75.37 34.11
C ALA A 397 2.49 74.56 35.31
N GLY A 398 2.78 73.26 35.61
CA GLY A 398 3.51 72.14 34.96
C GLY A 398 3.79 70.85 35.84
N GLN A 399 4.36 69.75 35.27
CA GLN A 399 5.08 68.56 35.89
C GLN A 399 4.36 67.28 36.48
N ASN A 400 5.09 66.14 36.58
CA ASN A 400 4.61 64.75 36.92
C ASN A 400 5.79 63.71 37.16
N ALA A 401 5.66 62.61 37.97
CA ALA A 401 6.28 61.24 37.78
C ALA A 401 6.49 60.33 39.04
N ALA A 402 6.28 58.99 38.92
CA ALA A 402 7.03 57.89 39.59
C ALA A 402 6.63 56.47 39.06
N LYS A 403 7.58 55.53 38.95
CA LYS A 403 7.42 54.09 38.61
C LYS A 403 8.50 53.25 39.35
N GLU A 404 8.43 51.92 39.19
CA GLU A 404 9.49 50.90 39.45
C GLU A 404 9.50 50.18 40.82
N ALA A 405 8.85 49.00 40.89
CA ALA A 405 9.07 47.99 41.95
C ALA A 405 8.50 46.58 41.59
N ARG A 406 8.73 46.05 40.37
CA ARG A 406 8.21 44.73 39.93
C ARG A 406 9.21 43.86 39.16
N ALA A 407 10.42 43.69 39.69
CA ALA A 407 11.55 43.01 39.03
C ALA A 407 11.95 41.63 39.63
N GLN A 408 11.10 41.01 40.47
CA GLN A 408 11.43 39.72 41.11
C GLN A 408 10.60 38.55 40.56
N LEU A 409 10.93 38.19 39.32
CA LEU A 409 10.62 36.90 38.72
C LEU A 409 11.31 35.78 39.52
N GLN A 410 10.55 34.79 40.01
CA GLN A 410 10.42 33.47 39.36
C GLN A 410 11.76 32.76 39.07
N ALA A 411 12.45 32.30 40.12
CA ALA A 411 13.75 31.61 40.01
C ALA A 411 13.77 30.11 40.39
N MET A 412 12.74 29.56 41.05
CA MET A 412 12.84 28.28 41.79
C MET A 412 11.67 27.31 41.54
N LYS A 413 11.47 26.79 40.31
CA LYS A 413 10.37 25.82 40.06
C LYS A 413 10.55 24.80 38.91
N LYS A 414 11.76 24.30 38.65
CA LYS A 414 12.02 23.21 37.67
C LYS A 414 13.11 22.21 38.10
N SER A 415 13.01 21.66 39.31
CA SER A 415 13.86 20.56 39.80
C SER A 415 13.02 19.30 40.03
N ILE A 416 12.51 18.70 38.96
CA ILE A 416 11.72 17.45 38.97
C ILE A 416 12.10 16.62 37.73
N VAL A 417 12.04 15.29 37.85
CA VAL A 417 12.06 14.27 36.76
C VAL A 417 13.43 13.76 36.25
N GLU A 418 14.41 13.51 37.13
CA GLU A 418 15.62 12.72 36.77
C GLU A 418 15.98 11.57 37.76
N ALA A 419 15.16 11.31 38.78
CA ALA A 419 15.54 10.45 39.92
C ALA A 419 15.02 8.98 39.89
N VAL A 420 14.42 8.49 38.80
CA VAL A 420 13.75 7.15 38.78
C VAL A 420 13.95 6.43 37.44
N SER A 421 15.14 5.85 37.20
CA SER A 421 15.35 4.99 36.01
C SER A 421 16.41 3.87 36.14
N GLU A 422 16.96 3.61 37.32
CA GLU A 422 18.13 2.70 37.48
C GLU A 422 17.84 1.34 38.15
N GLU A 423 16.64 1.10 38.67
CA GLU A 423 16.33 -0.12 39.45
C GLU A 423 15.96 -1.38 38.61
N SER A 424 15.89 -1.29 37.28
CA SER A 424 15.31 -2.36 36.43
C SER A 424 16.30 -3.39 35.85
N ARG A 425 17.61 -3.32 36.18
CA ARG A 425 18.66 -4.12 35.51
C ARG A 425 19.30 -5.25 36.33
N SER A 426 18.94 -5.42 37.59
CA SER A 426 19.63 -6.33 38.53
C SER A 426 19.13 -7.79 38.56
N LEU A 427 18.08 -8.15 37.79
CA LEU A 427 17.42 -9.47 37.89
C LEU A 427 17.77 -10.50 36.81
N MET A 428 18.60 -10.19 35.81
CA MET A 428 18.96 -11.14 34.74
C MET A 428 20.20 -12.02 35.03
N ALA A 429 20.95 -11.76 36.10
CA ALA A 429 22.26 -12.38 36.33
C ALA A 429 22.25 -13.73 37.07
N ARG A 430 21.10 -14.21 37.57
CA ARG A 430 21.00 -15.41 38.43
C ARG A 430 20.43 -16.66 37.74
N ALA A 431 20.26 -16.65 36.42
CA ALA A 431 19.59 -17.73 35.68
C ALA A 431 20.52 -18.57 34.79
N LEU A 432 21.85 -18.45 34.94
CA LEU A 432 22.84 -19.13 34.07
C LEU A 432 23.75 -20.14 34.81
N GLU A 433 23.98 -19.98 36.11
CA GLU A 433 24.91 -20.84 36.85
C GLU A 433 24.33 -22.24 37.18
N GLU A 434 23.00 -22.37 37.30
CA GLU A 434 22.35 -23.65 37.71
C GLU A 434 22.29 -24.71 36.59
N ALA A 435 22.63 -24.37 35.34
CA ALA A 435 22.50 -25.28 34.19
C ALA A 435 23.77 -26.11 33.89
N GLU A 436 24.94 -25.73 34.41
CA GLU A 436 26.22 -26.34 34.01
C GLU A 436 26.60 -27.56 34.88
N GLU A 437 26.03 -27.68 36.09
CA GLU A 437 26.38 -28.73 37.06
C GLU A 437 25.73 -30.10 36.76
N GLU A 438 24.56 -30.14 36.11
CA GLU A 438 23.86 -31.41 35.81
C GLU A 438 24.51 -32.27 34.72
N MET A 439 25.41 -31.71 33.90
CA MET A 439 25.93 -32.38 32.70
C MET A 439 27.01 -33.43 33.03
N GLN A 440 27.77 -33.24 34.12
CA GLN A 440 29.02 -33.98 34.35
C GLN A 440 28.77 -35.38 34.95
N CYS A 441 27.83 -35.51 35.89
CA CYS A 441 27.52 -36.78 36.57
C CYS A 441 26.98 -37.89 35.65
N LYS A 442 26.46 -37.55 34.45
CA LYS A 442 25.88 -38.52 33.50
C LYS A 442 26.95 -39.21 32.62
N ALA A 443 28.20 -38.74 32.61
CA ALA A 443 29.24 -39.23 31.70
C ALA A 443 29.99 -40.48 32.19
N GLU A 444 30.16 -40.67 33.50
CA GLU A 444 31.07 -41.68 34.04
C GLU A 444 30.47 -43.10 34.06
N LEU A 445 29.16 -43.21 34.29
CA LEU A 445 28.42 -44.48 34.33
C LEU A 445 28.52 -45.28 33.01
N ILE A 446 28.52 -44.57 31.88
CA ILE A 446 28.60 -45.16 30.52
C ILE A 446 29.96 -45.83 30.27
N ARG A 447 31.00 -45.44 31.02
CA ARG A 447 32.38 -45.90 30.81
C ARG A 447 32.63 -47.32 31.37
N GLN A 448 31.86 -47.74 32.37
CA GLN A 448 32.05 -49.03 33.05
C GLN A 448 31.38 -50.21 32.32
N ILE A 449 30.19 -50.00 31.76
CA ILE A 449 29.42 -51.06 31.05
C ILE A 449 30.20 -51.60 29.84
N ARG A 450 30.87 -50.71 29.08
CA ARG A 450 31.63 -51.04 27.86
C ARG A 450 32.90 -51.90 28.10
N ALA A 451 33.29 -52.13 29.35
CA ALA A 451 34.47 -52.93 29.70
C ALA A 451 34.15 -54.43 29.83
N MET A 452 32.92 -54.80 30.19
CA MET A 452 32.54 -56.20 30.44
C MET A 452 32.14 -56.98 29.17
N GLU A 453 31.88 -56.30 28.05
CA GLU A 453 31.32 -56.89 26.83
C GLU A 453 32.36 -57.47 25.83
N ARG A 454 33.65 -57.56 26.21
CA ARG A 454 34.77 -57.73 25.25
C ARG A 454 35.40 -59.13 25.13
N VAL A 455 34.77 -60.20 25.58
CA VAL A 455 35.33 -61.57 25.45
C VAL A 455 34.34 -62.55 24.82
N HIS A 456 34.67 -63.03 23.62
CA HIS A 456 34.00 -64.18 22.99
C HIS A 456 35.04 -65.11 22.33
N VAL A 457 34.86 -66.42 22.48
CA VAL A 457 35.78 -67.46 21.99
C VAL A 457 35.08 -68.26 20.88
N PRO A 458 35.54 -68.19 19.62
CA PRO A 458 34.87 -68.88 18.51
C PRO A 458 35.21 -70.39 18.49
N ARG A 459 34.17 -71.22 18.37
CA ARG A 459 34.26 -72.64 17.98
C ARG A 459 33.61 -72.81 16.61
N THR A 460 34.39 -73.11 15.57
CA THR A 460 33.87 -73.39 14.21
C THR A 460 33.98 -74.86 13.88
N LYS A 461 32.92 -75.44 13.31
CA LYS A 461 32.93 -76.75 12.65
C LYS A 461 33.06 -76.55 11.13
N LEU A 462 33.70 -77.50 10.44
CA LEU A 462 33.77 -77.47 8.97
C LEU A 462 32.37 -77.75 8.40
N VAL A 463 31.95 -76.98 7.39
CA VAL A 463 30.62 -77.08 6.77
C VAL A 463 30.78 -77.46 5.30
N ASP A 464 30.14 -78.55 4.88
CA ASP A 464 29.97 -78.87 3.45
C ASP A 464 28.92 -77.93 2.85
N LEU A 465 29.28 -77.28 1.74
CA LEU A 465 28.47 -76.24 1.09
C LEU A 465 27.57 -76.81 -0.02
N THR A 466 27.73 -78.08 -0.38
CA THR A 466 26.99 -78.76 -1.44
C THR A 466 25.77 -79.53 -0.94
N GLN A 467 25.69 -79.79 0.36
CA GLN A 467 24.55 -80.44 1.00
C GLN A 467 23.45 -79.42 1.35
N THR A 468 22.19 -79.86 1.34
CA THR A 468 21.04 -79.12 1.87
C THR A 468 20.96 -79.25 3.40
N GLY A 469 20.14 -78.41 4.03
CA GLY A 469 20.03 -78.34 5.50
C GLY A 469 19.40 -79.58 6.15
N GLY A 470 18.69 -80.42 5.39
CA GLY A 470 18.06 -81.65 5.86
C GLY A 470 16.83 -81.41 6.76
N GLN A 471 16.20 -80.24 6.68
CA GLN A 471 15.11 -79.83 7.59
C GLN A 471 13.72 -80.20 7.06
N GLY A 472 13.63 -80.75 5.85
CA GLY A 472 12.39 -81.18 5.20
C GLY A 472 11.56 -80.05 4.58
N LEU A 473 12.13 -78.85 4.42
CA LEU A 473 11.45 -77.69 3.85
C LEU A 473 11.54 -77.70 2.32
N LEU A 474 10.41 -77.44 1.64
CA LEU A 474 10.30 -77.42 0.17
C LEU A 474 11.16 -76.35 -0.54
N VAL A 475 11.87 -75.51 0.21
CA VAL A 475 12.68 -74.37 -0.29
C VAL A 475 14.16 -74.53 0.09
N GLU A 476 14.58 -75.72 0.55
CA GLU A 476 15.99 -75.98 0.80
C GLU A 476 16.81 -75.97 -0.49
N MET A 477 17.92 -75.24 -0.44
CA MET A 477 18.94 -75.17 -1.48
C MET A 477 20.29 -75.35 -0.80
N SER A 478 21.25 -75.96 -1.49
CA SER A 478 22.64 -75.98 -1.04
C SER A 478 23.24 -74.58 -1.03
N VAL A 479 24.30 -74.36 -0.25
CA VAL A 479 25.01 -73.07 -0.24
C VAL A 479 25.67 -72.79 -1.59
N ALA A 480 26.02 -73.83 -2.36
CA ALA A 480 26.50 -73.74 -3.74
C ALA A 480 25.42 -73.18 -4.69
N GLU A 481 24.23 -73.80 -4.76
CA GLU A 481 23.12 -73.32 -5.60
C GLU A 481 22.67 -71.90 -5.22
N LEU A 482 22.64 -71.60 -3.92
CA LEU A 482 22.33 -70.27 -3.43
C LEU A 482 23.35 -69.23 -3.92
N ARG A 483 24.66 -69.58 -3.97
CA ARG A 483 25.70 -68.71 -4.54
C ARG A 483 25.53 -68.50 -6.04
N GLU A 484 25.15 -69.51 -6.81
CA GLU A 484 24.90 -69.37 -8.25
C GLU A 484 23.67 -68.50 -8.53
N ARG A 485 22.55 -68.72 -7.82
CA ARG A 485 21.35 -67.88 -7.92
C ARG A 485 21.64 -66.43 -7.49
N LEU A 486 22.42 -66.21 -6.42
CA LEU A 486 22.92 -64.88 -6.07
C LEU A 486 23.83 -64.28 -7.15
N GLY A 487 24.62 -65.10 -7.85
CA GLY A 487 25.43 -64.67 -8.99
C GLY A 487 24.56 -64.13 -10.13
N LEU A 488 23.53 -64.88 -10.53
CA LEU A 488 22.57 -64.45 -11.57
C LEU A 488 21.81 -63.19 -11.14
N LEU A 489 21.37 -63.10 -9.88
CA LEU A 489 20.71 -61.91 -9.34
C LEU A 489 21.64 -60.69 -9.37
N ARG A 490 22.90 -60.83 -8.94
CA ARG A 490 23.90 -59.73 -9.01
C ARG A 490 24.16 -59.25 -10.43
N VAL A 491 24.16 -60.15 -11.42
CA VAL A 491 24.29 -59.79 -12.84
C VAL A 491 23.05 -59.03 -13.32
N ALA A 492 21.85 -59.47 -12.94
CA ALA A 492 20.60 -58.77 -13.26
C ALA A 492 20.54 -57.37 -12.60
N GLU A 493 20.88 -57.27 -11.32
CA GLU A 493 21.00 -56.02 -10.56
C GLU A 493 22.00 -55.05 -11.23
N ALA A 494 23.17 -55.53 -11.63
CA ALA A 494 24.16 -54.74 -12.34
C ALA A 494 23.64 -54.23 -13.71
N GLN A 495 22.92 -55.07 -14.47
CA GLN A 495 22.29 -54.65 -15.72
C GLN A 495 21.18 -53.61 -15.51
N GLU A 496 20.38 -53.75 -14.45
CA GLU A 496 19.40 -52.72 -14.07
C GLU A 496 20.07 -51.41 -13.65
N GLU A 497 21.14 -51.47 -12.86
CA GLU A 497 21.93 -50.29 -12.51
C GLU A 497 22.49 -49.59 -13.75
N GLU A 498 23.05 -50.33 -14.71
CA GLU A 498 23.53 -49.73 -15.95
C GLU A 498 22.41 -49.07 -16.75
N ARG A 499 21.23 -49.70 -16.85
CA ARG A 499 20.05 -49.08 -17.50
C ARG A 499 19.67 -47.78 -16.81
N ARG A 500 19.50 -47.80 -15.48
CA ARG A 500 19.20 -46.61 -14.66
C ARG A 500 20.28 -45.52 -14.83
N ARG A 501 21.56 -45.88 -14.89
CA ARG A 501 22.68 -44.94 -15.14
C ARG A 501 22.61 -44.33 -16.55
N ARG A 502 22.29 -45.12 -17.58
CA ARG A 502 22.07 -44.65 -18.96
C ARG A 502 20.88 -43.68 -19.03
N ASP A 503 19.75 -44.02 -18.41
CA ASP A 503 18.53 -43.19 -18.38
C ASP A 503 18.76 -41.87 -17.63
N ILE A 504 19.53 -41.89 -16.53
CA ILE A 504 19.95 -40.67 -15.82
C ILE A 504 20.86 -39.82 -16.71
N ALA A 505 21.78 -40.42 -17.47
CA ALA A 505 22.68 -39.69 -18.37
C ALA A 505 21.92 -39.04 -19.54
N THR A 506 21.03 -39.75 -20.21
CA THR A 506 20.20 -39.20 -21.29
C THR A 506 19.24 -38.11 -20.76
N SER A 507 18.64 -38.31 -19.59
CA SER A 507 17.81 -37.27 -18.93
C SER A 507 18.60 -36.00 -18.59
N LYS A 508 19.86 -36.13 -18.15
CA LYS A 508 20.74 -34.97 -17.90
C LYS A 508 21.08 -34.23 -19.20
N GLN A 509 21.51 -34.95 -20.24
CA GLN A 509 21.81 -34.37 -21.55
C GLN A 509 20.59 -33.66 -22.16
N ALA A 510 19.39 -34.24 -22.05
CA ALA A 510 18.15 -33.61 -22.52
C ALA A 510 17.84 -32.30 -21.78
N LYS A 511 18.05 -32.26 -20.45
CA LYS A 511 17.89 -31.04 -19.65
C LYS A 511 18.91 -29.97 -20.01
N GLU A 512 20.16 -30.36 -20.25
CA GLU A 512 21.23 -29.44 -20.67
C GLU A 512 20.92 -28.81 -22.03
N ARG A 513 20.48 -29.60 -23.02
CA ARG A 513 20.05 -29.12 -24.34
C ARG A 513 18.89 -28.12 -24.26
N LEU A 514 17.84 -28.45 -23.49
CA LEU A 514 16.72 -27.55 -23.23
C LEU A 514 17.18 -26.21 -22.61
N ILE A 515 18.17 -26.25 -21.71
CA ILE A 515 18.71 -25.04 -21.07
C ILE A 515 19.56 -24.21 -22.05
N SER A 516 20.30 -24.82 -22.99
CA SER A 516 20.99 -24.06 -24.05
C SER A 516 20.01 -23.44 -25.04
N GLU A 517 19.05 -24.21 -25.55
CA GLU A 517 18.05 -23.74 -26.54
C GLU A 517 17.20 -22.59 -25.99
N THR A 518 16.82 -22.66 -24.71
CA THR A 518 16.09 -21.57 -24.04
C THR A 518 16.97 -20.33 -23.82
N LYS A 519 18.25 -20.48 -23.45
CA LYS A 519 19.20 -19.35 -23.38
C LYS A 519 19.37 -18.64 -24.73
N GLU A 520 19.53 -19.39 -25.81
CA GLU A 520 19.65 -18.83 -27.16
C GLU A 520 18.39 -18.11 -27.61
N SER A 521 17.22 -18.67 -27.31
CA SER A 521 15.94 -18.04 -27.63
C SER A 521 15.74 -16.73 -26.85
N ILE A 522 16.14 -16.70 -25.57
CA ILE A 522 16.16 -15.48 -24.75
C ILE A 522 17.16 -14.45 -25.30
N SER A 523 18.36 -14.87 -25.73
CA SER A 523 19.37 -13.94 -26.23
C SER A 523 18.95 -13.29 -27.55
N ARG A 524 18.35 -14.06 -28.47
CA ARG A 524 17.75 -13.55 -29.72
C ARG A 524 16.67 -12.50 -29.43
N HIS A 525 15.69 -12.83 -28.58
CA HIS A 525 14.61 -11.93 -28.19
C HIS A 525 15.10 -10.62 -27.55
N ARG A 526 16.15 -10.70 -26.71
CA ARG A 526 16.77 -9.50 -26.10
C ARG A 526 17.47 -8.62 -27.14
N GLN A 527 18.15 -9.21 -28.11
CA GLN A 527 18.80 -8.47 -29.21
C GLN A 527 17.75 -7.80 -30.12
N GLU A 528 16.65 -8.48 -30.42
CA GLU A 528 15.53 -7.94 -31.19
C GLU A 528 14.89 -6.75 -30.47
N LYS A 529 14.50 -6.91 -29.19
CA LYS A 529 13.97 -5.80 -28.39
C LYS A 529 14.94 -4.63 -28.27
N SER A 530 16.25 -4.89 -28.14
CA SER A 530 17.26 -3.82 -28.12
C SER A 530 17.26 -3.02 -29.44
N LYS A 531 17.28 -3.71 -30.59
CA LYS A 531 17.17 -3.08 -31.92
C LYS A 531 15.87 -2.30 -32.09
N GLU A 532 14.74 -2.84 -31.63
CA GLU A 532 13.46 -2.13 -31.64
C GLU A 532 13.48 -0.84 -30.81
N THR A 533 14.08 -0.87 -29.61
CA THR A 533 14.18 0.33 -28.76
C THR A 533 15.07 1.41 -29.37
N LEU A 534 16.19 1.03 -30.01
CA LEU A 534 17.07 1.96 -30.72
C LEU A 534 16.34 2.61 -31.90
N ASN A 535 15.75 1.79 -32.79
CA ASN A 535 14.96 2.27 -33.94
C ASN A 535 13.80 3.19 -33.52
N ARG A 536 13.22 2.97 -32.33
CA ARG A 536 12.16 3.84 -31.79
C ARG A 536 12.71 5.18 -31.28
N GLN A 537 13.84 5.17 -30.57
CA GLN A 537 14.47 6.41 -30.09
C GLN A 537 14.88 7.33 -31.24
N GLU A 538 15.41 6.78 -32.33
CA GLU A 538 15.74 7.55 -33.55
C GLU A 538 14.50 8.23 -34.15
N ARG A 539 13.38 7.49 -34.26
CA ARG A 539 12.12 8.01 -34.83
C ARG A 539 11.44 9.06 -33.93
N ASP A 540 11.35 8.79 -32.64
CA ASP A 540 10.62 9.64 -31.68
C ASP A 540 11.43 10.92 -31.34
N GLY A 541 12.76 10.90 -31.45
CA GLY A 541 13.64 12.00 -31.03
C GLY A 541 13.75 13.20 -31.97
N ASP A 542 13.82 12.97 -33.29
CA ASP A 542 14.45 13.95 -34.20
C ASP A 542 13.53 15.09 -34.70
N VAL A 543 12.25 14.81 -34.95
CA VAL A 543 11.35 15.74 -35.68
C VAL A 543 10.34 16.42 -34.75
N PHE A 544 9.60 15.65 -33.95
CA PHE A 544 8.45 16.15 -33.21
C PHE A 544 8.85 16.99 -31.98
N SER A 545 9.86 16.54 -31.22
CA SER A 545 10.37 17.23 -30.03
C SER A 545 11.01 18.59 -30.34
N ARG A 546 11.78 18.68 -31.44
CA ARG A 546 12.46 19.91 -31.85
C ARG A 546 11.49 21.02 -32.26
N HIS A 547 10.45 20.72 -33.05
CA HIS A 547 9.50 21.75 -33.46
C HIS A 547 8.70 22.30 -32.26
N ARG A 548 8.28 21.41 -31.36
CA ARG A 548 7.47 21.75 -30.18
C ARG A 548 8.21 22.62 -29.16
N SER A 549 9.46 22.28 -28.86
CA SER A 549 10.30 23.05 -27.93
C SER A 549 10.57 24.49 -28.42
N GLN A 550 10.78 24.66 -29.73
CA GLN A 550 11.03 25.98 -30.35
C GLN A 550 9.82 26.93 -30.26
N LEU A 551 8.58 26.44 -30.41
CA LEU A 551 7.38 27.26 -30.28
C LEU A 551 7.12 27.68 -28.82
N ARG A 552 7.28 26.76 -27.84
CA ARG A 552 7.18 27.06 -26.39
C ARG A 552 8.15 28.16 -25.98
N GLN A 553 9.41 28.06 -26.43
CA GLN A 553 10.44 29.02 -26.06
C GLN A 553 10.12 30.44 -26.56
N LYS A 554 9.65 30.61 -27.80
CA LYS A 554 9.38 31.94 -28.38
C LYS A 554 8.34 32.74 -27.60
N THR A 555 7.22 32.11 -27.20
CA THR A 555 6.12 32.82 -26.50
C THR A 555 6.47 33.12 -25.04
N VAL A 556 7.11 32.17 -24.34
CA VAL A 556 7.53 32.34 -22.95
C VAL A 556 8.65 33.38 -22.84
N ASN A 557 9.66 33.33 -23.71
CA ASN A 557 10.76 34.29 -23.70
C ASN A 557 10.28 35.73 -23.95
N HIS A 558 9.38 35.95 -24.91
CA HIS A 558 8.80 37.28 -25.16
C HIS A 558 8.13 37.89 -23.91
N LEU A 559 7.43 37.08 -23.11
CA LEU A 559 6.81 37.56 -21.86
C LEU A 559 7.86 37.81 -20.76
N GLN A 560 8.94 37.03 -20.71
CA GLN A 560 10.06 37.28 -19.80
C GLN A 560 10.77 38.60 -20.14
N ASP A 561 11.03 38.88 -21.43
CA ASP A 561 11.65 40.12 -21.89
C ASP A 561 10.78 41.35 -21.55
N ARG A 562 9.46 41.26 -21.79
CA ARG A 562 8.50 42.31 -21.38
C ARG A 562 8.51 42.55 -19.86
N LEU A 563 8.62 41.47 -19.08
CA LEU A 563 8.66 41.57 -17.61
C LEU A 563 9.95 42.22 -17.11
N GLN A 564 11.09 41.93 -17.75
CA GLN A 564 12.35 42.63 -17.48
C GLN A 564 12.26 44.12 -17.86
N ALA A 565 11.62 44.45 -18.98
CA ALA A 565 11.42 45.84 -19.39
C ALA A 565 10.58 46.64 -18.37
N ARG A 566 9.46 46.09 -17.88
CA ARG A 566 8.64 46.73 -16.85
C ARG A 566 9.34 46.89 -15.51
N ARG A 567 10.17 45.92 -15.10
CA ARG A 567 10.99 46.07 -13.89
C ARG A 567 11.98 47.23 -13.99
N LYS A 568 12.67 47.36 -15.12
CA LYS A 568 13.57 48.49 -15.39
C LYS A 568 12.82 49.83 -15.40
N GLU A 569 11.60 49.86 -15.94
CA GLU A 569 10.74 51.05 -15.92
C GLU A 569 10.36 51.47 -14.50
N ARG A 570 9.95 50.52 -13.66
CA ARG A 570 9.72 50.73 -12.22
C ARG A 570 10.97 51.22 -11.49
N GLU A 571 12.13 50.60 -11.70
CA GLU A 571 13.40 51.03 -11.09
C GLU A 571 13.74 52.50 -11.45
N ARG A 572 13.51 52.89 -12.70
CA ARG A 572 13.65 54.30 -13.13
C ARG A 572 12.67 55.21 -12.39
N LEU A 573 11.38 54.86 -12.33
CA LEU A 573 10.37 55.65 -11.62
C LEU A 573 10.66 55.79 -10.11
N GLN A 574 11.22 54.74 -9.49
CA GLN A 574 11.65 54.77 -8.10
C GLN A 574 12.88 55.68 -7.92
N SER A 575 13.89 55.59 -8.79
CA SER A 575 15.08 56.44 -8.74
C SER A 575 14.73 57.94 -8.87
N GLU A 576 13.87 58.31 -9.82
CA GLU A 576 13.35 59.68 -9.97
C GLU A 576 12.63 60.18 -8.71
N SER A 577 11.87 59.30 -8.04
CA SER A 577 11.17 59.64 -6.80
C SER A 577 12.12 59.87 -5.62
N GLN A 578 13.24 59.13 -5.57
CA GLN A 578 14.27 59.30 -4.54
C GLN A 578 15.08 60.59 -4.78
N VAL A 579 15.48 60.87 -6.02
CA VAL A 579 16.18 62.12 -6.38
C VAL A 579 15.34 63.35 -6.03
N ARG A 580 14.03 63.34 -6.29
CA ARG A 580 13.14 64.44 -5.89
C ARG A 580 13.02 64.61 -4.38
N LYS A 581 12.99 63.52 -3.60
CA LYS A 581 13.01 63.59 -2.13
C LYS A 581 14.32 64.12 -1.58
N GLY A 582 15.46 63.75 -2.18
CA GLY A 582 16.78 64.29 -1.81
C GLY A 582 16.95 65.77 -2.15
N GLY A 583 16.50 66.21 -3.33
CA GLY A 583 16.59 67.61 -3.76
C GLY A 583 15.82 68.59 -2.87
N GLY A 584 14.73 68.14 -2.24
CA GLY A 584 13.98 68.94 -1.26
C GLY A 584 14.79 69.29 0.00
N ALA A 585 15.69 68.39 0.44
CA ALA A 585 16.52 68.62 1.63
C ALA A 585 17.72 69.54 1.35
N ALA A 586 18.28 69.49 0.13
CA ALA A 586 19.38 70.37 -0.28
C ALA A 586 18.91 71.84 -0.44
N ARG A 587 17.70 72.07 -0.98
CA ARG A 587 17.20 73.43 -1.20
C ARG A 587 16.91 74.17 0.11
N SER A 588 16.43 73.47 1.14
CA SER A 588 16.24 74.01 2.49
C SER A 588 17.53 74.34 3.26
N GLN A 589 18.71 73.95 2.76
CA GLN A 589 20.01 74.36 3.33
C GLN A 589 20.62 75.58 2.63
N ALA A 590 20.22 75.87 1.38
CA ALA A 590 20.70 77.04 0.65
C ALA A 590 20.08 78.33 1.22
N ASP A 591 18.75 78.36 1.39
CA ASP A 591 18.02 79.54 1.87
C ASP A 591 18.42 79.96 3.29
N SER A 592 18.98 79.05 4.11
CA SER A 592 19.52 79.39 5.44
C SER A 592 20.91 80.06 5.42
N THR A 593 21.58 80.16 4.27
CA THR A 593 22.95 80.72 4.17
C THR A 593 23.01 82.13 3.59
N THR A 594 21.98 82.57 2.88
CA THR A 594 21.90 83.92 2.29
C THR A 594 21.57 85.01 3.30
N ASP A 595 20.83 84.70 4.37
CA ASP A 595 20.47 85.68 5.42
C ASP A 595 21.61 85.99 6.40
N THR A 596 22.69 85.19 6.43
CA THR A 596 23.84 85.45 7.32
C THR A 596 24.91 86.36 6.68
N SER A 597 24.84 86.62 5.37
CA SER A 597 25.90 87.37 4.67
C SER A 597 25.71 88.89 4.67
N GLN A 598 24.55 89.41 5.10
CA GLN A 598 24.22 90.85 5.04
C GLN A 598 24.39 91.60 6.38
N SER A 599 24.75 90.94 7.48
CA SER A 599 24.85 91.58 8.82
C SER A 599 26.27 91.81 9.33
N ILE A 600 27.33 91.42 8.60
CA ILE A 600 28.72 91.47 9.08
C ILE A 600 29.56 92.60 8.43
N THR A 601 29.08 93.24 7.35
CA THR A 601 29.79 94.31 6.63
C THR A 601 29.37 95.75 7.02
N SER A 602 29.05 95.99 8.29
CA SER A 602 28.69 97.34 8.81
C SER A 602 29.42 97.75 10.10
N THR A 603 30.41 96.98 10.55
CA THR A 603 31.07 97.21 11.85
C THR A 603 32.59 97.15 11.79
N LEU A 604 33.19 97.85 10.82
CA LEU A 604 34.61 98.25 10.83
C LEU A 604 34.91 99.19 9.64
N LEU A 605 34.77 100.51 9.84
CA LEU A 605 35.55 101.57 9.19
C LEU A 605 35.06 102.95 9.65
N HIS A 606 35.79 103.53 10.61
CA HIS A 606 35.79 104.97 10.83
C HIS A 606 37.25 105.43 11.00
N CYS A 607 37.98 105.42 9.88
CA CYS A 607 39.24 106.09 9.59
C CYS A 607 39.41 106.07 8.06
#